data_AF-A0A4Y4CY52-F1
#
_entry.id   AF-A0A4Y4CY52-F1
#
_cell.length_a   1.000
_cell.length_b   1.000
_cell.length_c   1.000
_cell.angle_alpha   90.00
_cell.angle_beta   90.00
_cell.angle_gamma   90.00
#
_symmetry.space_group_name_H-M   'P 1'
#
loop_
_entity.id
_entity.type
_entity.pdbx_description
1 polymer ?
#
loop_
_entity_poly.entity_id
_entity_poly.type
_entity_poly.pdbx_seq_one_letter_code
_entity_poly.pdbx_strand_id
1 'polypeptide(L)'
;MEIKARRSTWLELAVAPLWRLGQARVRVHALGGGHAGCLAITLDERWLCANDGRLTVFKCRDALMRFLGLLRIDHMEDGEACESPTPCGRQDVQCMRLGRRGLCVCADGRPRGGLSGGQSQTIWPRVSLSSDAMR
;
A
#
# COMPACT_ATOMS: atom_id res chain seq x y z
N MET A 1 11.84 11.69 2.20
CA MET A 1 10.94 12.89 2.27
C MET A 1 9.94 12.70 3.42
N GLU A 2 9.61 13.70 4.24
CA GLU A 2 8.71 13.51 5.39
C GLU A 2 7.23 13.59 4.97
N ILE A 3 6.49 12.48 5.11
CA ILE A 3 5.06 12.43 4.75
C ILE A 3 4.26 12.97 5.94
N LYS A 4 3.54 14.08 5.72
CA LYS A 4 2.80 14.76 6.79
C LYS A 4 1.74 13.83 7.37
N ALA A 5 1.50 13.92 8.68
CA ALA A 5 0.43 13.18 9.37
C ALA A 5 -1.01 13.59 8.93
N ARG A 6 -1.15 14.48 7.95
CA ARG A 6 -2.44 14.92 7.42
C ARG A 6 -3.00 13.86 6.47
N ARG A 7 -4.32 13.70 6.49
CA ARG A 7 -5.05 12.75 5.66
C ARG A 7 -5.65 13.46 4.44
N SER A 8 -5.86 12.69 3.40
CA SER A 8 -6.73 13.03 2.28
C SER A 8 -7.79 11.94 2.11
N THR A 9 -8.97 12.32 1.67
CA THR A 9 -10.07 11.38 1.42
C THR A 9 -10.20 11.09 -0.07
N TRP A 10 -10.91 10.00 -0.42
CA TRP A 10 -11.25 9.72 -1.81
C TRP A 10 -12.09 10.82 -2.42
N LEU A 11 -12.95 11.46 -1.62
CA LEU A 11 -13.75 12.59 -2.07
C LEU A 11 -12.84 13.76 -2.45
N GLU A 12 -11.86 14.13 -1.61
CA GLU A 12 -10.88 15.17 -1.96
C GLU A 12 -10.16 14.84 -3.28
N LEU A 13 -9.73 13.58 -3.45
CA LEU A 13 -9.07 13.14 -4.67
C LEU A 13 -9.99 13.18 -5.91
N ALA A 14 -11.26 12.80 -5.74
CA ALA A 14 -12.24 12.72 -6.83
C ALA A 14 -12.79 14.08 -7.27
N VAL A 15 -12.98 15.02 -6.33
CA VAL A 15 -13.66 16.30 -6.60
C VAL A 15 -12.69 17.45 -6.85
N ALA A 16 -11.40 17.31 -6.50
CA ALA A 16 -10.44 18.37 -6.72
C ALA A 16 -10.02 18.45 -8.19
N PRO A 17 -10.37 19.51 -8.96
CA PRO A 17 -9.79 19.71 -10.29
C PRO A 17 -8.28 20.02 -10.23
N LEU A 18 -7.72 20.18 -9.02
CA LEU A 18 -6.33 20.58 -8.79
C LEU A 18 -5.32 19.66 -9.48
N TRP A 19 -5.56 18.35 -9.53
CA TRP A 19 -4.66 17.45 -10.27
C TRP A 19 -4.75 17.62 -11.80
N ARG A 20 -5.90 18.04 -12.35
CA ARG A 20 -6.03 18.39 -13.78
C ARG A 20 -5.27 19.65 -14.14
N LEU A 21 -5.12 20.55 -13.17
CA LEU A 21 -4.37 21.79 -13.31
C LEU A 21 -2.88 21.62 -12.98
N GLY A 22 -2.43 20.39 -12.69
CA GLY A 22 -1.05 20.11 -12.25
C GLY A 22 -0.71 20.67 -10.87
N GLN A 23 -1.73 21.09 -10.10
CA GLN A 23 -1.59 21.72 -8.78
C GLN A 23 -1.61 20.72 -7.63
N ALA A 24 -1.91 19.45 -7.90
CA ALA A 24 -1.89 18.38 -6.90
C ALA A 24 -1.06 17.19 -7.39
N ARG A 25 -0.20 16.67 -6.51
CA ARG A 25 0.74 15.57 -6.79
C ARG A 25 0.20 14.28 -6.23
N VAL A 26 -0.09 13.34 -7.12
CA VAL A 26 -0.47 11.96 -6.78
C VAL A 26 0.78 11.11 -6.82
N ARG A 27 1.16 10.49 -5.69
CA ARG A 27 2.29 9.55 -5.64
C ARG A 27 1.88 8.17 -5.19
N VAL A 28 2.51 7.16 -5.76
CA VAL A 28 2.28 5.75 -5.45
C VAL A 28 3.44 5.20 -4.65
N HIS A 29 3.15 4.60 -3.50
CA HIS A 29 4.14 4.07 -2.59
C HIS A 29 4.01 2.56 -2.48
N ALA A 30 5.10 1.83 -2.66
CA ALA A 30 5.17 0.41 -2.33
C ALA A 30 5.17 0.24 -0.81
N LEU A 31 4.35 -0.68 -0.30
CA LEU A 31 4.28 -0.98 1.13
C LEU A 31 5.16 -2.18 1.50
N GLY A 32 5.89 -2.04 2.61
CA GLY A 32 6.61 -3.12 3.28
C GLY A 32 5.80 -3.76 4.43
N GLY A 33 6.44 -4.69 5.16
CA GLY A 33 5.88 -5.28 6.38
C GLY A 33 4.60 -6.09 6.16
N GLY A 34 3.61 -5.93 7.05
CA GLY A 34 2.34 -6.68 7.04
C GLY A 34 1.43 -6.45 5.82
N HIS A 35 1.82 -5.52 4.94
CA HIS A 35 1.16 -5.22 3.67
C HIS A 35 2.12 -5.33 2.48
N ALA A 36 3.20 -6.10 2.60
CA ALA A 36 4.15 -6.33 1.53
C ALA A 36 3.46 -6.68 0.20
N GLY A 37 3.84 -5.96 -0.86
CA GLY A 37 3.27 -6.13 -2.20
C GLY A 37 1.99 -5.33 -2.46
N CYS A 38 1.43 -4.65 -1.45
CA CYS A 38 0.36 -3.67 -1.65
C CYS A 38 0.95 -2.28 -1.98
N LEU A 39 0.11 -1.42 -2.53
CA LEU A 39 0.42 -0.05 -2.91
C LEU A 39 -0.47 0.92 -2.14
N ALA A 40 0.06 2.09 -1.78
CA ALA A 40 -0.70 3.19 -1.19
C ALA A 40 -0.50 4.47 -2.01
N ILE A 41 -1.40 5.44 -1.81
CA ILE A 41 -1.36 6.72 -2.51
C ILE A 41 -1.15 7.85 -1.50
N THR A 42 -0.31 8.82 -1.86
CA THR A 42 -0.35 10.15 -1.26
C THR A 42 -0.87 11.19 -2.25
N LEU A 43 -1.62 12.17 -1.74
CA LEU A 43 -2.04 13.38 -2.43
C LEU A 43 -1.38 14.57 -1.73
N ASP A 44 -0.48 15.28 -2.40
CA ASP A 44 0.29 16.39 -1.81
C ASP A 44 0.90 16.03 -0.44
N GLU A 45 1.58 14.88 -0.39
CA GLU A 45 2.22 14.34 0.82
C GLU A 45 1.27 13.95 1.95
N ARG A 46 -0.03 13.76 1.64
CA ARG A 46 -1.04 13.28 2.59
C ARG A 46 -1.53 11.90 2.19
N TRP A 47 -1.60 10.99 3.15
CA TRP A 47 -2.07 9.63 2.88
C TRP A 47 -3.54 9.61 2.48
N LEU A 48 -3.84 8.85 1.42
CA LEU A 48 -5.21 8.60 1.01
C LEU A 48 -5.85 7.60 1.96
N CYS A 49 -6.73 8.09 2.83
CA CYS A 49 -7.58 7.25 3.67
C CYS A 49 -9.00 7.18 3.04
N ALA A 50 -9.72 6.11 3.32
CA ALA A 50 -11.14 5.97 3.04
C ALA A 50 -11.95 6.96 3.89
N ASN A 51 -13.23 7.13 3.57
CA ASN A 51 -14.10 8.09 4.27
C ASN A 51 -14.27 7.79 5.78
N ASP A 52 -14.03 6.55 6.19
CA ASP A 52 -14.05 6.12 7.60
C ASP A 52 -12.71 6.29 8.33
N GLY A 53 -11.71 6.86 7.65
CA GLY A 53 -10.39 7.16 8.21
C GLY A 53 -9.35 6.05 8.05
N ARG A 54 -9.71 4.89 7.48
CA ARG A 54 -8.80 3.76 7.23
C ARG A 54 -7.86 4.02 6.05
N LEU A 55 -6.60 3.62 6.14
CA LEU A 55 -5.67 3.76 5.00
C LEU A 55 -6.19 2.96 3.80
N THR A 56 -6.25 3.59 2.63
CA THR A 56 -6.57 2.86 1.40
C THR A 56 -5.31 2.27 0.80
N VAL A 57 -5.31 0.95 0.62
CA VAL A 57 -4.23 0.26 -0.08
C VAL A 57 -4.78 -0.57 -1.23
N PHE A 58 -3.95 -0.88 -2.19
CA PHE A 58 -4.28 -1.64 -3.38
C PHE A 58 -3.42 -2.89 -3.45
N LYS A 59 -4.05 -4.06 -3.59
CA LYS A 59 -3.38 -5.35 -3.60
C LYS A 59 -2.35 -5.52 -4.72
N CYS A 60 -2.55 -4.81 -5.84
CA CYS A 60 -1.65 -4.82 -6.98
C CYS A 60 -1.80 -3.54 -7.79
N ARG A 61 -0.88 -3.34 -8.74
CA ARG A 61 -0.88 -2.18 -9.65
C ARG A 61 -2.16 -2.09 -10.48
N ASP A 62 -2.72 -3.20 -10.93
CA ASP A 62 -3.95 -3.19 -11.74
C ASP A 62 -5.15 -2.66 -10.95
N ALA A 63 -5.25 -2.99 -9.66
CA ALA A 63 -6.29 -2.46 -8.80
C ALA A 63 -6.14 -0.93 -8.62
N LEU A 64 -4.91 -0.47 -8.38
CA LEU A 64 -4.59 0.95 -8.29
C LEU A 64 -4.94 1.69 -9.60
N MET A 65 -4.50 1.17 -10.75
CA MET A 65 -4.77 1.77 -12.06
C MET A 65 -6.27 1.81 -12.36
N ARG A 66 -7.01 0.77 -11.98
CA ARG A 66 -8.47 0.78 -12.12
C ARG A 66 -9.11 1.90 -11.28
N PHE A 67 -8.59 2.17 -10.09
CA PHE A 67 -9.10 3.21 -9.20
C PHE A 67 -8.84 4.60 -9.77
N LEU A 68 -7.60 4.86 -10.18
CA LEU A 68 -7.21 6.13 -10.80
C LEU A 68 -7.99 6.39 -12.10
N GLY A 69 -8.22 5.36 -12.91
CA GLY A 69 -9.03 5.45 -14.11
C GLY A 69 -10.50 5.85 -13.84
N LEU A 70 -11.08 5.43 -12.70
CA LEU A 70 -12.42 5.90 -12.30
C LEU A 70 -12.44 7.40 -11.97
N LEU A 71 -11.34 7.92 -11.46
CA LEU A 71 -11.17 9.34 -11.14
C LEU A 71 -10.63 10.15 -12.33
N ARG A 72 -10.30 9.49 -13.46
CA ARG A 72 -9.66 10.07 -14.64
C ARG A 72 -8.32 10.76 -14.32
N ILE A 73 -7.57 10.16 -13.39
CA ILE A 73 -6.22 10.61 -13.02
C ILE A 73 -5.22 9.86 -13.89
N ASP A 74 -4.58 10.60 -14.79
CA ASP A 74 -3.70 10.02 -15.81
C ASP A 74 -2.21 10.21 -15.49
N HIS A 75 -1.90 11.04 -14.49
CA HIS A 75 -0.55 11.35 -14.05
C HIS A 75 -0.34 10.97 -12.59
N MET A 76 0.71 10.20 -12.34
CA MET A 76 1.16 9.80 -11.01
C MET A 76 2.68 9.67 -11.00
N GLU A 77 3.28 9.95 -9.86
CA GLU A 77 4.71 9.75 -9.62
C GLU A 77 4.92 8.49 -8.78
N ASP A 78 6.05 7.81 -8.97
CA ASP A 78 6.48 6.78 -8.02
C ASP A 78 7.08 7.47 -6.77
N GLY A 79 6.61 7.06 -5.60
CA GLY A 79 7.10 7.50 -4.30
C GLY A 79 8.02 6.47 -3.64
N GLU A 80 8.72 6.89 -2.60
CA GLU A 80 9.59 6.01 -1.80
C GLU A 80 8.77 4.87 -1.17
N ALA A 81 9.39 3.68 -1.09
CA ALA A 81 8.83 2.55 -0.37
C ALA A 81 8.69 2.89 1.12
N CYS A 82 7.61 2.43 1.75
CA CYS A 82 7.28 2.80 3.12
C CYS A 82 6.79 1.59 3.92
N GLU A 83 7.28 1.45 5.15
CA GLU A 83 6.68 0.56 6.14
C GLU A 83 5.41 1.24 6.66
N SER A 84 4.27 0.56 6.53
CA SER A 84 2.90 1.09 6.65
C SER A 84 2.73 2.39 7.46
N PRO A 85 2.06 3.41 6.92
CA PRO A 85 2.01 4.71 7.58
C PRO A 85 1.09 4.69 8.81
N THR A 86 1.64 5.14 9.95
CA THR A 86 1.01 5.31 11.26
C THR A 86 -0.07 6.42 11.44
N PRO A 87 -0.33 7.38 10.51
CA PRO A 87 -1.24 8.50 10.78
C PRO A 87 -2.71 8.29 10.37
N CYS A 88 -3.11 7.22 9.65
CA CYS A 88 -4.54 6.90 9.46
C CYS A 88 -5.12 6.32 10.77
N GLY A 89 -6.32 6.76 11.15
CA GLY A 89 -6.90 6.51 12.47
C GLY A 89 -7.68 5.20 12.45
N ARG A 90 -7.45 4.37 13.47
CA ARG A 90 -7.77 2.93 13.55
C ARG A 90 -6.79 2.09 12.75
N GLN A 91 -6.31 1.01 13.37
CA GLN A 91 -5.33 0.04 12.88
C GLN A 91 -5.81 -0.79 11.67
N ASP A 92 -6.83 -0.33 10.96
CA ASP A 92 -7.47 -1.09 9.91
C ASP A 92 -7.20 -0.43 8.56
N VAL A 93 -6.53 -1.18 7.70
CA VAL A 93 -6.30 -0.83 6.32
C VAL A 93 -7.51 -1.29 5.49
N GLN A 94 -8.04 -0.42 4.63
CA GLN A 94 -8.98 -0.81 3.59
C GLN A 94 -8.20 -1.27 2.36
N CYS A 95 -7.98 -2.59 2.26
CA CYS A 95 -7.32 -3.18 1.10
C CYS A 95 -8.31 -3.40 -0.04
N MET A 96 -8.00 -2.81 -1.19
CA MET A 96 -8.74 -2.87 -2.43
C MET A 96 -8.08 -3.85 -3.39
N ARG A 97 -8.87 -4.67 -4.07
CA ARG A 97 -8.40 -5.59 -5.11
C ARG A 97 -9.27 -5.48 -6.34
N LEU A 98 -8.74 -5.94 -7.47
CA LEU A 98 -9.53 -6.14 -8.66
C LEU A 98 -10.35 -7.44 -8.54
N GLY A 99 -11.65 -7.33 -8.71
CA GLY A 99 -12.59 -8.45 -8.80
C GLY A 99 -13.25 -8.50 -10.17
N ARG A 100 -14.12 -9.50 -10.39
CA ARG A 100 -14.80 -9.73 -11.68
C ARG A 100 -15.67 -8.55 -12.14
N ARG A 101 -16.21 -7.76 -11.20
CA ARG A 101 -17.06 -6.59 -11.48
C ARG A 101 -16.34 -5.24 -11.28
N GLY A 102 -15.01 -5.26 -11.18
CA GLY A 102 -14.21 -4.08 -10.85
C GLY A 102 -13.66 -4.11 -9.43
N LEU A 103 -13.42 -2.94 -8.85
CA LEU A 103 -12.78 -2.82 -7.55
C LEU A 103 -13.69 -3.27 -6.41
N CYS A 104 -13.12 -4.05 -5.49
CA CYS A 104 -13.80 -4.46 -4.27
C CYS A 104 -12.82 -4.54 -3.10
N VAL A 105 -13.36 -4.50 -1.88
CA VAL A 105 -12.57 -4.70 -0.66
C VAL A 105 -12.14 -6.17 -0.56
N CYS A 106 -10.93 -6.42 -0.08
CA CYS A 106 -10.49 -7.75 0.28
C CYS A 106 -11.42 -8.34 1.35
N ALA A 107 -11.91 -9.58 1.14
CA ALA A 107 -12.77 -10.26 2.10
C ALA A 107 -12.04 -10.53 3.44
N ASP A 108 -10.71 -10.61 3.38
CA ASP A 108 -9.84 -10.84 4.51
C ASP A 108 -9.36 -9.50 5.07
N GLY A 109 -10.24 -8.79 5.78
CA GLY A 109 -9.90 -7.56 6.51
C GLY A 109 -8.95 -7.78 7.71
N ARG A 110 -8.14 -8.85 7.72
CA ARG A 110 -7.11 -9.05 8.74
C ARG A 110 -5.74 -8.94 8.08
N PRO A 111 -4.81 -8.15 8.65
CA PRO A 111 -3.41 -8.36 8.33
C PRO A 111 -3.10 -9.83 8.59
N ARG A 112 -2.52 -10.52 7.60
CA ARG A 112 -1.90 -11.83 7.85
C ARG A 112 -0.65 -11.60 8.69
N GLY A 113 -0.84 -11.38 9.99
CA GLY A 113 0.18 -11.38 11.02
C GLY A 113 -0.26 -12.36 12.10
N GLY A 114 0.32 -13.56 12.09
CA GLY A 114 0.04 -14.59 13.10
C GLY A 114 0.13 -16.02 12.56
N LEU A 115 1.28 -16.43 12.04
CA LEU A 115 1.64 -17.84 12.10
C LEU A 115 2.32 -18.09 13.46
N SER A 116 1.51 -18.21 14.50
CA SER A 116 1.84 -19.08 15.63
C SER A 116 1.08 -20.38 15.42
N GLY A 117 1.84 -21.48 15.25
CA GLY A 117 1.34 -22.84 15.41
C GLY A 117 0.83 -23.52 14.14
N GLY A 118 1.75 -24.08 13.36
CA GLY A 118 1.44 -25.02 12.29
C GLY A 118 2.73 -25.67 11.79
N GLN A 119 3.11 -26.75 12.44
CA GLN A 119 4.29 -27.55 12.15
C GLN A 119 4.33 -27.94 10.66
N SER A 120 5.42 -27.62 9.97
CA SER A 120 5.90 -28.41 8.84
C SER A 120 7.39 -28.19 8.70
N GLN A 121 8.15 -29.11 9.29
CA GLN A 121 9.59 -29.22 9.08
C GLN A 121 9.84 -29.34 7.58
N THR A 122 10.53 -28.35 7.00
CA THR A 122 11.22 -28.55 5.72
C THR A 122 12.67 -28.17 5.95
N ILE A 123 13.46 -29.21 6.22
CA ILE A 123 14.90 -29.17 6.37
C ILE A 123 15.48 -28.71 5.03
N TRP A 124 16.19 -27.58 5.02
CA TRP A 124 17.16 -27.26 3.98
C TRP A 124 18.56 -27.25 4.62
N PRO A 125 19.55 -27.91 4.01
CA PRO A 125 20.85 -28.12 4.64
C PRO A 125 21.60 -26.79 4.77
N ARG A 126 22.09 -26.54 5.99
CA ARG A 126 22.99 -25.44 6.31
C ARG A 126 24.37 -25.78 5.74
N VAL A 127 24.73 -25.17 4.61
CA VAL A 127 26.10 -25.21 4.12
C VAL A 127 26.93 -24.28 5.00
N SER A 128 27.72 -24.89 5.89
CA SER A 128 28.69 -24.22 6.72
C SER A 128 29.92 -23.86 5.88
N LEU A 129 30.07 -22.60 5.50
CA LEU A 129 31.36 -22.08 5.03
C LEU A 129 32.15 -21.60 6.24
N SER A 130 32.96 -22.52 6.77
CA SER A 130 34.06 -22.23 7.69
C SER A 130 35.27 -21.85 6.85
N SER A 131 35.72 -20.60 6.96
CA SER A 131 37.03 -20.17 6.47
C SER A 131 38.03 -20.34 7.59
N ASP A 132 38.89 -21.36 7.49
CA ASP A 132 40.28 -21.32 7.96
C ASP A 132 40.98 -22.64 7.62
N ALA A 133 41.78 -22.65 6.54
CA ALA A 133 42.99 -23.47 6.40
C ALA A 133 43.78 -23.08 5.13
N MET A 134 45.09 -22.90 5.32
CA MET A 134 46.19 -22.71 4.36
C MET A 134 46.48 -21.28 3.88
N ARG A 135 47.34 -20.57 4.63
CA ARG A 135 48.78 -20.55 4.36
C ARG A 135 49.58 -20.10 5.57
#